data_AF-A0A8X7BF01-F1
#
_entry.id   AF-A0A8X7BF01-F1
#
_cell.length_a   1.000
_cell.length_b   1.000
_cell.length_c   1.000
_cell.angle_alpha   90.00
_cell.angle_beta   90.00
_cell.angle_gamma   90.00
#
_symmetry.space_group_name_H-M   'P 1'
#
loop_
_entity.id
_entity.type
_entity.pdbx_description
1 polymer ?
#
loop_
_entity_poly.entity_id
_entity_poly.type
_entity_poly.pdbx_seq_one_letter_code
_entity_poly.pdbx_strand_id
1 'polypeptide(L)'
;MQAIEATNIILTPLDHDPVSIVSVYIPPSSDDNLFTIDLEYFLQTSSHCVVFGDFNATHSAWNCNVNSNRGKHLFNFANILNLHIAFPDSPTRFGHNSANTIDFALIKNFYYPYTIKSINDLYSDHNPVFLNFDFKLKVESSNPRAITTNWKDFRINLNNNSLFLTTIRIILIIPMILKPKLQSSPKRSSLPIATPPSQ
;
A
#
# COMPACT_ATOMS: atom_id res chain seq x y z
N MET A 1 -10.51 -10.05 16.01
CA MET A 1 -10.75 -8.62 15.72
C MET A 1 -9.69 -8.26 14.71
N GLN A 2 -10.07 -7.84 13.50
CA GLN A 2 -9.12 -7.56 12.41
C GLN A 2 -8.54 -6.15 12.63
N ALA A 3 -7.22 -6.04 12.73
CA ALA A 3 -6.50 -4.79 13.00
C ALA A 3 -5.97 -4.11 11.73
N ILE A 4 -5.95 -4.84 10.59
CA ILE A 4 -5.47 -4.34 9.30
C ILE A 4 -6.50 -4.55 8.19
N GLU A 5 -6.65 -3.55 7.31
CA GLU A 5 -7.37 -3.70 6.05
C GLU A 5 -6.37 -4.20 4.99
N ALA A 6 -6.68 -5.29 4.29
CA ALA A 6 -5.73 -5.91 3.38
C ALA A 6 -6.37 -6.51 2.13
N THR A 7 -5.65 -6.46 1.01
CA THR A 7 -5.98 -7.16 -0.24
C THR A 7 -4.75 -7.93 -0.71
N ASN A 8 -4.92 -9.21 -1.04
CA ASN A 8 -3.84 -10.08 -1.49
C ASN A 8 -4.06 -10.52 -2.94
N ILE A 9 -3.00 -10.48 -3.74
CA ILE A 9 -2.92 -11.13 -5.04
C ILE A 9 -1.71 -12.06 -5.09
N ILE A 10 -1.82 -13.17 -5.81
CA ILE A 10 -0.70 -14.09 -6.04
C ILE A 10 -0.22 -13.91 -7.47
N LEU A 11 1.06 -13.64 -7.61
CA LEU A 11 1.76 -13.62 -8.89
C LEU A 11 2.49 -14.94 -9.08
N THR A 12 2.43 -15.49 -10.29
CA THR A 12 3.15 -16.72 -10.65
C THR A 12 4.15 -16.39 -11.76
N PRO A 13 5.40 -16.03 -11.40
CA PRO A 13 6.46 -15.83 -12.38
C PRO A 13 6.76 -17.12 -13.15
N LEU A 14 7.34 -16.99 -14.35
CA LEU A 14 7.72 -18.13 -15.20
C LEU A 14 8.88 -18.93 -14.61
N ASP A 15 9.89 -18.22 -14.10
CA ASP A 15 11.20 -18.78 -13.76
C ASP A 15 11.37 -18.98 -12.24
N HIS A 16 10.35 -18.66 -11.42
CA HIS A 16 10.45 -18.64 -9.96
C HIS A 16 9.13 -19.02 -9.30
N ASP A 17 9.22 -19.35 -8.01
CA ASP A 17 8.06 -19.64 -7.17
C ASP A 17 7.06 -18.48 -7.10
N PRO A 18 5.76 -18.77 -6.85
CA PRO A 18 4.75 -17.75 -6.66
C PRO A 18 5.11 -16.73 -5.58
N VAL A 19 4.71 -15.48 -5.81
CA VAL A 19 4.91 -14.36 -4.88
C VAL A 19 3.55 -13.79 -4.49
N SER A 20 3.31 -13.70 -3.18
CA SER A 20 2.15 -13.01 -2.62
C SER A 20 2.42 -11.51 -2.53
N ILE A 21 1.53 -10.70 -3.09
CA ILE A 21 1.58 -9.24 -3.02
C ILE A 21 0.37 -8.77 -2.22
N VAL A 22 0.63 -8.21 -1.05
CA VAL A 22 -0.40 -7.82 -0.08
C VAL A 22 -0.39 -6.31 0.09
N SER A 23 -1.45 -5.66 -0.35
CA SER A 23 -1.71 -4.26 -0.02
C SER A 23 -2.29 -4.18 1.37
N VAL A 24 -1.76 -3.32 2.24
CA VAL A 24 -2.25 -3.13 3.61
C VAL A 24 -2.52 -1.65 3.94
N TYR A 25 -3.51 -1.43 4.78
CA TYR A 25 -3.71 -0.20 5.52
C TYR A 25 -3.89 -0.56 7.00
N ILE A 26 -3.04 0.00 7.87
CA ILE A 26 -3.15 -0.15 9.31
C ILE A 26 -3.73 1.16 9.86
N PRO A 27 -5.02 1.19 10.24
CA PRO A 27 -5.61 2.40 10.81
C PRO A 27 -4.77 2.97 11.96
N PRO A 28 -4.65 4.32 12.08
CA PRO A 28 -3.95 4.93 13.21
C PRO A 28 -4.49 4.46 14.58
N SER A 29 -5.80 4.18 14.65
CA SER A 29 -6.49 3.71 15.85
C SER A 29 -6.37 2.21 16.13
N SER A 30 -5.71 1.44 15.26
CA SER A 30 -5.54 -0.01 15.48
C SER A 30 -4.67 -0.29 16.71
N ASP A 31 -4.92 -1.42 17.36
CA ASP A 31 -4.12 -1.87 18.50
C ASP A 31 -2.70 -2.26 18.03
N ASP A 32 -1.69 -1.64 18.65
CA ASP A 32 -0.27 -1.86 18.38
C ASP A 32 0.21 -3.29 18.68
N ASN A 33 -0.61 -4.12 19.34
CA ASN A 33 -0.30 -5.52 19.64
C ASN A 33 -0.95 -6.52 18.68
N LEU A 34 -1.96 -6.10 17.90
CA LEU A 34 -2.74 -7.02 17.06
C LEU A 34 -2.34 -7.01 15.59
N PHE A 35 -1.84 -5.88 15.08
CA PHE A 35 -1.53 -5.76 13.65
C PHE A 35 -0.47 -6.76 13.17
N THR A 36 0.49 -7.12 14.02
CA THR A 36 1.54 -8.09 13.67
C THR A 36 1.01 -9.51 13.50
N ILE A 37 -0.09 -9.87 14.18
CA ILE A 37 -0.73 -11.18 14.03
C ILE A 37 -1.34 -11.28 12.62
N ASP A 38 -2.04 -10.24 12.18
CA ASP A 38 -2.63 -10.21 10.84
C ASP A 38 -1.54 -10.17 9.75
N LEU A 39 -0.44 -9.44 9.97
CA LEU A 39 0.72 -9.44 9.06
C LEU A 39 1.38 -10.82 8.99
N GLU A 40 1.54 -11.49 10.13
CA GLU A 40 2.15 -12.81 10.22
C GLU A 40 1.35 -13.85 9.43
N TYR A 41 0.02 -13.78 9.43
CA TYR A 41 -0.82 -14.66 8.61
C TYR A 41 -0.43 -14.63 7.12
N PHE A 42 -0.25 -13.43 6.54
CA PHE A 42 0.18 -13.28 5.15
C PHE A 42 1.61 -13.76 4.92
N LEU A 43 2.49 -13.54 5.90
CA LEU A 43 3.88 -13.95 5.81
C LEU A 43 4.06 -15.46 5.98
N GLN A 44 3.21 -16.15 6.75
CA GLN A 44 3.28 -17.60 6.95
C GLN A 44 2.65 -18.39 5.80
N THR A 45 1.63 -17.83 5.15
CA THR A 45 0.92 -18.49 4.04
C THR A 45 1.69 -18.49 2.72
N SER A 46 2.79 -17.73 2.61
CA SER A 46 3.60 -17.64 1.38
C SER A 46 5.09 -17.69 1.65
N SER A 47 5.83 -18.43 0.82
CA SER A 47 7.30 -18.51 0.89
C SER A 47 7.95 -17.18 0.49
N HIS A 48 7.38 -16.51 -0.52
CA HIS A 48 7.78 -15.21 -1.03
C HIS A 48 6.62 -14.23 -0.88
N CYS A 49 6.83 -13.13 -0.17
CA CYS A 49 5.75 -12.20 0.15
C CYS A 49 6.25 -10.75 0.17
N VAL A 50 5.49 -9.86 -0.45
CA VAL A 50 5.67 -8.41 -0.37
C VAL A 50 4.41 -7.84 0.26
N VAL A 51 4.53 -7.34 1.48
CA VAL A 51 3.46 -6.59 2.14
C VAL A 51 3.78 -5.11 1.99
N PHE A 52 2.92 -4.33 1.36
CA PHE A 52 3.16 -2.91 1.08
C PHE A 52 1.92 -2.08 1.42
N GLY A 53 2.13 -0.84 1.84
CA GLY A 53 1.05 0.10 2.09
C GLY A 53 1.31 1.04 3.25
N ASP A 54 0.24 1.57 3.84
CA ASP A 54 0.30 2.53 4.93
C ASP A 54 0.30 1.80 6.29
N PHE A 55 1.46 1.77 6.93
CA PHE A 55 1.65 1.12 8.23
C PHE A 55 1.29 2.04 9.41
N ASN A 56 1.11 3.34 9.18
CA ASN A 56 0.98 4.35 10.24
C ASN A 56 2.03 4.22 11.35
N ALA A 57 3.26 3.85 10.97
CA ALA A 57 4.35 3.53 11.88
C ALA A 57 5.59 4.39 11.58
N THR A 58 6.07 5.13 12.57
CA THR A 58 7.26 6.00 12.40
C THR A 58 8.46 5.37 13.10
N HIS A 59 9.59 5.30 12.41
CA HIS A 59 10.86 4.84 12.98
C HIS A 59 12.05 5.40 12.20
N SER A 60 13.15 5.67 12.89
CA SER A 60 14.40 6.17 12.29
C SER A 60 15.02 5.21 11.28
N ALA A 61 14.72 3.92 11.38
CA ALA A 61 15.16 2.91 10.41
C ALA A 61 14.60 3.10 8.99
N TRP A 62 13.54 3.89 8.84
CA TRP A 62 12.95 4.25 7.55
C TRP A 62 12.71 5.76 7.43
N ASN A 63 13.70 6.56 7.81
CA ASN A 63 13.73 8.03 7.60
C ASN A 63 12.68 8.85 8.36
N CYS A 64 12.21 8.40 9.53
CA CYS A 64 11.39 9.25 10.41
C CYS A 64 12.21 9.84 11.56
N ASN A 65 11.84 11.04 12.02
CA ASN A 65 12.51 11.75 13.12
C ASN A 65 12.11 11.22 14.51
N VAL A 66 11.00 10.49 14.60
CA VAL A 66 10.43 9.97 15.86
C VAL A 66 10.12 8.49 15.70
N ASN A 67 10.30 7.74 16.78
CA ASN A 67 9.97 6.32 16.84
C ASN A 67 8.66 6.13 17.61
N SER A 68 7.57 5.80 16.93
CA SER A 68 6.30 5.43 17.58
C SER A 68 6.40 4.03 18.21
N ASN A 69 5.48 3.69 19.11
CA ASN A 69 5.38 2.35 19.68
C ASN A 69 5.15 1.30 18.58
N ARG A 70 4.18 1.55 17.69
CA ARG A 70 3.98 0.77 16.46
C ARG A 70 5.25 0.61 15.62
N GLY A 71 6.02 1.68 15.42
CA GLY A 71 7.28 1.63 14.68
C GLY A 71 8.31 0.72 15.34
N LYS A 72 8.46 0.78 16.66
CA LYS A 72 9.34 -0.13 17.41
C LYS A 72 8.89 -1.58 17.32
N HIS A 73 7.58 -1.83 17.45
CA HIS A 73 7.01 -3.17 17.31
C HIS A 73 7.25 -3.74 15.91
N LEU A 74 6.96 -2.94 14.88
CA LEU A 74 7.15 -3.35 13.49
C LEU A 74 8.62 -3.59 13.13
N PHE A 75 9.53 -2.75 13.65
CA PHE A 75 10.96 -2.95 13.47
C PHE A 75 11.44 -4.25 14.12
N ASN A 76 11.03 -4.52 15.37
CA ASN A 76 11.35 -5.78 16.05
C ASN A 76 10.76 -7.00 15.33
N PHE A 77 9.50 -6.90 14.90
CA PHE A 77 8.81 -7.92 14.13
C PHE A 77 9.56 -8.26 12.83
N ALA A 78 9.96 -7.24 12.06
CA ALA A 78 10.74 -7.41 10.84
C ALA A 78 12.08 -8.09 11.11
N ASN A 79 12.79 -7.71 12.19
CA ASN A 79 14.07 -8.33 12.56
C ASN A 79 13.91 -9.80 12.96
N ILE A 80 12.90 -10.13 13.77
CA ILE A 80 12.64 -11.50 14.23
C ILE A 80 12.33 -12.43 13.04
N LEU A 81 11.54 -11.93 12.08
CA LEU A 81 11.15 -12.69 10.90
C LEU A 81 12.12 -12.53 9.72
N ASN A 82 13.25 -11.84 9.92
CA ASN A 82 14.26 -11.55 8.90
C ASN A 82 13.66 -10.95 7.61
N LEU A 83 12.75 -9.99 7.77
CA LEU A 83 12.11 -9.25 6.68
C LEU A 83 12.98 -8.06 6.27
N HIS A 84 13.07 -7.83 4.97
CA HIS A 84 13.67 -6.61 4.46
C HIS A 84 12.62 -5.47 4.46
N ILE A 85 12.99 -4.31 5.01
CA ILE A 85 12.14 -3.11 5.01
C ILE A 85 12.57 -2.23 3.83
N ALA A 86 11.77 -2.20 2.77
CA ALA A 86 11.99 -1.37 1.60
C ALA A 86 11.18 -0.07 1.72
N PHE A 87 11.85 1.08 1.81
CA PHE A 87 11.23 2.39 1.99
C PHE A 87 11.82 3.41 0.99
N PRO A 88 11.06 4.43 0.57
CA PRO A 88 11.57 5.48 -0.29
C PRO A 88 12.48 6.47 0.45
N ASP A 89 13.43 7.07 -0.26
CA ASP A 89 14.36 8.06 0.29
C ASP A 89 13.66 9.36 0.72
N SER A 90 12.56 9.72 0.08
CA SER A 90 11.77 10.91 0.39
C SER A 90 10.52 10.58 1.21
N PRO A 91 10.06 11.50 2.07
CA PRO A 91 8.85 11.30 2.88
C PRO A 91 7.61 11.00 2.05
N THR A 92 6.72 10.21 2.63
CA THR A 92 5.49 9.74 1.97
C THR A 92 4.25 10.43 2.49
N ARG A 93 4.31 11.04 3.67
CA ARG A 93 3.20 11.81 4.25
C ARG A 93 3.68 13.15 4.80
N PHE A 94 2.95 14.20 4.49
CA PHE A 94 3.21 15.59 4.90
C PHE A 94 2.07 16.12 5.76
N GLY A 95 2.33 16.27 7.06
CA GLY A 95 1.48 17.02 7.98
C GLY A 95 1.87 18.49 8.02
N HIS A 96 1.14 19.29 8.81
CA HIS A 96 1.35 20.74 8.90
C HIS A 96 2.80 21.14 9.19
N ASN A 97 3.50 20.40 10.05
CA ASN A 97 4.90 20.62 10.42
C ASN A 97 5.68 19.30 10.52
N SER A 98 5.32 18.29 9.72
CA SER A 98 5.94 16.97 9.80
C SER A 98 6.01 16.32 8.43
N ALA A 99 7.12 15.64 8.13
CA ALA A 99 7.26 14.79 6.97
C ALA A 99 7.71 13.41 7.45
N ASN A 100 6.93 12.37 7.16
CA ASN A 100 7.19 11.01 7.62
C ASN A 100 7.12 10.02 6.46
N THR A 101 7.88 8.95 6.55
CA THR A 101 7.80 7.80 5.65
C THR A 101 7.04 6.69 6.37
N ILE A 102 5.74 6.60 6.13
CA ILE A 102 4.87 5.58 6.76
C ILE A 102 4.28 4.61 5.73
N ASP A 103 4.53 4.91 4.46
CA ASP A 103 4.13 4.14 3.29
C ASP A 103 5.36 3.42 2.74
N PHE A 104 5.46 2.11 2.95
CA PHE A 104 6.64 1.34 2.56
C PHE A 104 6.29 -0.14 2.37
N ALA A 105 7.29 -1.02 2.24
CA ALA A 105 7.08 -2.46 2.10
C ALA A 105 7.93 -3.30 3.06
N LEU A 106 7.34 -4.40 3.53
CA LEU A 106 8.02 -5.51 4.17
C LEU A 106 8.15 -6.64 3.15
N ILE A 107 9.36 -7.16 3.00
CA ILE A 107 9.71 -8.10 1.94
C ILE A 107 10.30 -9.37 2.56
N LYS A 108 9.65 -10.51 2.28
CA LYS A 108 10.07 -11.85 2.69
C LYS A 108 10.64 -12.62 1.49
N ASN A 109 11.91 -13.02 1.58
CA ASN A 109 12.58 -13.93 0.64
C ASN A 109 12.48 -13.53 -0.84
N PHE A 110 12.52 -12.24 -1.17
CA PHE A 110 12.24 -11.79 -2.53
C PHE A 110 13.53 -11.58 -3.34
N TYR A 111 13.60 -12.20 -4.52
CA TYR A 111 14.86 -12.29 -5.30
C TYR A 111 15.00 -11.26 -6.43
N TYR A 112 13.93 -10.53 -6.76
CA TYR A 112 13.98 -9.60 -7.88
C TYR A 112 14.55 -8.25 -7.46
N PRO A 113 15.42 -7.64 -8.29
CA PRO A 113 15.76 -6.23 -8.15
C PRO A 113 14.48 -5.38 -8.12
N TYR A 114 14.47 -4.36 -7.27
CA TYR A 114 13.35 -3.45 -7.17
C TYR A 114 13.81 -2.02 -6.98
N THR A 115 12.89 -1.10 -7.27
CA THR A 115 13.05 0.31 -6.91
C THR A 115 11.82 0.74 -6.13
N ILE A 116 12.03 1.58 -5.12
CA ILE A 116 10.93 2.21 -4.37
C ILE A 116 11.12 3.72 -4.38
N LYS A 117 10.07 4.46 -4.75
CA LYS A 117 10.10 5.92 -4.83
C LYS A 117 8.80 6.52 -4.35
N SER A 118 8.87 7.58 -3.57
CA SER A 118 7.71 8.44 -3.30
C SER A 118 7.68 9.55 -4.34
N ILE A 119 6.51 9.79 -4.92
CA ILE A 119 6.30 10.80 -5.97
C ILE A 119 5.45 11.92 -5.39
N ASN A 120 5.94 13.15 -5.52
CA ASN A 120 5.23 14.32 -5.04
C ASN A 120 3.91 14.49 -5.80
N ASP A 121 2.81 14.35 -5.06
CA ASP A 121 1.45 14.54 -5.57
C ASP A 121 0.75 15.60 -4.72
N LEU A 122 0.65 16.81 -5.27
CA LEU A 122 0.22 18.02 -4.54
C LEU A 122 -1.27 18.01 -4.14
N TYR A 123 -2.01 16.95 -4.47
CA TYR A 123 -3.45 16.85 -4.21
C TYR A 123 -3.80 16.15 -2.89
N SER A 124 -2.82 15.58 -2.19
CA SER A 124 -3.00 14.77 -0.97
C SER A 124 -1.93 15.09 0.08
N ASP A 125 -2.21 14.78 1.35
CA ASP A 125 -1.18 14.77 2.40
C ASP A 125 -0.28 13.53 2.30
N HIS A 126 -0.68 12.51 1.53
CA HIS A 126 0.15 11.37 1.15
C HIS A 126 0.62 11.47 -0.30
N ASN A 127 1.91 11.27 -0.49
CA ASN A 127 2.52 11.03 -1.78
C ASN A 127 2.36 9.56 -2.19
N PRO A 128 1.93 9.27 -3.43
CA PRO A 128 2.01 7.95 -4.01
C PRO A 128 3.41 7.34 -3.88
N VAL A 129 3.46 6.08 -3.46
CA VAL A 129 4.70 5.29 -3.44
C VAL A 129 4.65 4.30 -4.59
N PHE A 130 5.74 4.22 -5.34
CA PHE A 130 5.92 3.31 -6.47
C PHE A 130 6.97 2.29 -6.06
N LEU A 131 6.54 1.06 -5.82
CA LEU A 131 7.42 -0.09 -5.67
C LEU A 131 7.40 -0.89 -6.98
N ASN A 132 8.49 -0.83 -7.74
CA ASN A 132 8.62 -1.48 -9.04
C ASN A 132 9.46 -2.73 -8.93
N PHE A 133 8.96 -3.81 -9.53
CA PHE A 133 9.63 -5.08 -9.70
C PHE A 133 9.72 -5.42 -11.18
N ASP A 134 10.78 -6.13 -11.57
CA ASP A 134 10.92 -6.65 -12.92
C ASP A 134 10.56 -8.15 -12.94
N PHE A 135 9.28 -8.46 -13.18
CA PHE A 135 8.82 -9.85 -13.31
C PHE A 135 8.75 -10.31 -14.76
N LYS A 136 9.10 -11.58 -15.00
CA LYS A 136 8.62 -12.32 -16.17
C LYS A 136 7.38 -13.10 -15.77
N LEU A 137 6.20 -12.58 -16.10
CA LEU A 137 4.94 -13.25 -15.78
C LEU A 137 4.47 -14.12 -16.94
N LYS A 138 3.87 -15.26 -16.60
CA LYS A 138 3.06 -16.01 -17.56
C LYS A 138 1.67 -15.37 -17.58
N VAL A 139 1.43 -14.46 -18.51
CA VAL A 139 0.06 -13.96 -18.74
C VAL A 139 -0.67 -15.03 -19.52
N GLU A 140 -1.47 -15.83 -18.83
CA GLU A 140 -2.46 -16.65 -19.52
C GLU A 140 -3.48 -15.70 -20.14
N SER A 141 -3.68 -15.78 -21.45
CA SER A 141 -4.74 -15.05 -22.15
C SER A 141 -6.10 -15.58 -21.67
N SER A 142 -6.53 -15.18 -20.47
CA SER A 142 -7.93 -15.31 -20.08
C SER A 142 -8.67 -14.26 -20.89
N ASN A 143 -9.58 -14.70 -21.75
CA ASN A 143 -10.47 -13.81 -22.48
C ASN A 143 -11.15 -12.87 -21.47
N PRO A 144 -10.91 -11.54 -21.51
CA PRO A 144 -11.78 -10.63 -20.80
C PRO A 144 -13.17 -10.83 -21.41
N ARG A 145 -14.15 -11.30 -20.62
CA ARG A 145 -15.54 -11.21 -21.03
C ARG A 145 -15.90 -9.72 -21.07
N ALA A 146 -15.65 -9.08 -22.21
CA ALA A 146 -16.21 -7.78 -22.53
C ALA A 146 -17.35 -7.98 -23.53
N ILE A 147 -18.56 -7.74 -23.01
CA ILE A 147 -19.74 -7.18 -23.66
C ILE A 147 -19.50 -6.83 -25.15
N THR A 148 -20.14 -7.63 -26.02
CA THR A 148 -20.36 -7.49 -27.47
C THR A 148 -19.32 -6.69 -28.27
N THR A 149 -18.37 -7.40 -28.91
CA THR A 149 -17.52 -6.85 -29.98
C THR A 149 -17.44 -7.84 -31.15
N ASN A 150 -17.24 -7.32 -32.36
CA ASN A 150 -17.29 -8.00 -33.66
C ASN A 150 -16.46 -9.30 -33.73
N TRP A 151 -17.17 -10.44 -33.85
CA TRP A 151 -16.63 -11.79 -33.76
C TRP A 151 -15.72 -12.24 -34.91
N LYS A 152 -15.78 -11.59 -36.08
CA LYS A 152 -14.96 -11.96 -37.24
C LYS A 152 -13.52 -11.46 -37.11
N ASP A 153 -13.35 -10.21 -36.66
CA ASP A 153 -12.04 -9.60 -36.42
C ASP A 153 -11.36 -10.22 -35.18
N PHE A 154 -12.16 -10.57 -34.16
CA PHE A 154 -11.69 -11.27 -32.97
C PHE A 154 -11.07 -12.63 -33.28
N ARG A 155 -11.67 -13.42 -34.19
CA ARG A 155 -11.15 -14.75 -34.58
C ARG A 155 -9.83 -14.68 -35.35
N ILE A 156 -9.62 -13.63 -36.14
CA ILE A 156 -8.35 -13.43 -36.86
C ILE A 156 -7.23 -13.05 -35.88
N ASN A 157 -7.54 -12.29 -34.83
CA ASN A 157 -6.55 -11.87 -33.84
C ASN A 157 -6.17 -12.97 -32.82
N LEU A 158 -7.05 -13.93 -32.52
CA LEU A 158 -6.77 -15.04 -31.60
C LEU A 158 -5.86 -16.14 -32.16
N ASN A 159 -5.84 -16.36 -33.48
CA ASN A 159 -5.06 -17.44 -34.08
C ASN A 159 -3.54 -17.16 -34.16
N ASN A 160 -3.10 -15.96 -33.76
CA ASN A 160 -1.69 -15.58 -33.71
C ASN A 160 -1.05 -15.70 -32.32
N ASN A 161 -1.69 -16.45 -31.39
CA ASN A 161 -1.23 -16.78 -30.03
C ASN A 161 0.29 -16.69 -29.83
N SER A 162 0.74 -15.51 -29.43
CA SER A 162 2.12 -15.26 -29.03
C SER A 162 2.18 -15.15 -27.52
N LEU A 163 2.99 -16.01 -26.90
CA LEU A 163 3.49 -15.81 -25.55
C LEU A 163 4.20 -14.45 -25.49
N PHE A 164 3.61 -13.45 -24.84
CA PHE A 164 4.29 -12.18 -24.62
C PHE A 164 5.11 -12.28 -23.32
N LEU A 165 6.42 -12.50 -23.47
CA LEU A 165 7.38 -12.24 -22.41
C LEU A 165 7.46 -10.72 -22.24
N THR A 166 6.78 -10.18 -21.24
CA THR A 166 6.91 -8.77 -20.89
C THR A 166 7.44 -8.66 -19.47
N THR A 167 8.40 -7.75 -19.29
CA THR A 167 8.73 -7.25 -17.96
C THR A 167 7.53 -6.46 -17.48
N ILE A 168 6.74 -7.01 -16.57
CA ILE A 168 5.59 -6.31 -16.01
C ILE A 168 6.09 -5.47 -14.84
N ARG A 169 6.10 -4.15 -15.04
CA ARG A 169 6.24 -3.18 -13.95
C ARG A 169 4.93 -3.15 -13.19
N ILE A 170 4.92 -3.75 -12.01
CA ILE A 170 3.81 -3.58 -11.10
C ILE A 170 4.04 -2.28 -10.36
N ILE A 171 3.13 -1.32 -10.56
CA ILE A 171 3.10 -0.09 -9.79
C ILE A 171 2.06 -0.29 -8.70
N LEU A 172 2.55 -0.40 -7.48
CA LEU A 172 1.72 -0.53 -6.31
C LEU A 172 1.42 0.85 -5.73
N ILE A 173 0.40 1.53 -6.28
CA ILE A 173 -0.08 2.81 -5.74
C ILE A 173 -0.90 2.50 -4.50
N ILE A 174 -0.62 3.16 -3.38
CA ILE A 174 -1.52 3.17 -2.23
C ILE A 174 -2.76 3.95 -2.67
N PRO A 175 -3.93 3.33 -2.89
CA PRO A 175 -5.14 4.11 -2.94
C PRO A 175 -5.25 4.74 -1.57
N MET A 176 -5.22 6.06 -1.51
CA MET A 176 -5.86 6.82 -0.46
C MET A 176 -7.27 6.22 -0.38
N ILE A 177 -7.52 5.26 0.51
CA ILE A 177 -8.87 4.73 0.74
C ILE A 177 -9.66 5.99 1.02
N LEU A 178 -10.51 6.37 0.06
CA LEU A 178 -11.23 7.63 0.07
C LEU A 178 -11.95 7.68 1.40
N LYS A 179 -11.39 8.38 2.39
CA LYS A 179 -12.18 8.88 3.50
C LYS A 179 -13.22 9.72 2.79
N PRO A 180 -14.53 9.38 2.85
CA PRO A 180 -15.52 10.32 2.36
C PRO A 180 -15.22 11.62 3.09
N LYS A 181 -14.92 12.67 2.32
CA LYS A 181 -14.80 14.02 2.87
C LYS A 181 -16.10 14.26 3.63
N LEU A 182 -16.08 14.10 4.94
CA LEU A 182 -17.03 14.79 5.80
C LEU A 182 -16.77 16.25 5.50
N GLN A 183 -17.61 16.83 4.62
CA GLN A 183 -17.69 18.26 4.45
C GLN A 183 -17.78 18.85 5.85
N SER A 184 -16.75 19.61 6.23
CA SER A 184 -16.77 20.38 7.46
C SER A 184 -18.02 21.25 7.42
N SER A 185 -18.98 20.97 8.30
CA SER A 185 -20.08 21.86 8.59
C SER A 185 -19.51 23.22 9.03
N PRO A 186 -20.05 24.35 8.55
CA PRO A 186 -19.52 25.65 8.91
C PRO A 186 -19.67 25.86 10.42
N LYS A 187 -18.57 26.28 11.07
CA LYS A 187 -18.58 26.71 12.47
C LYS A 187 -19.68 27.76 12.65
N ARG A 188 -20.70 27.48 13.47
CA ARG A 188 -21.59 28.52 14.00
C ARG A 188 -20.73 29.47 14.82
N SER A 189 -20.60 30.71 14.36
CA SER A 189 -20.14 31.82 15.19
C SER A 189 -21.17 32.04 16.31
N SER A 190 -20.79 31.80 17.55
CA SER A 190 -21.57 32.25 18.71
C SER A 190 -21.40 33.76 18.85
N LEU A 191 -22.43 34.52 18.51
CA LEU A 191 -22.57 35.93 18.91
C LEU A 191 -22.78 36.00 20.44
N PRO A 192 -22.21 37.00 21.15
CA PRO A 192 -22.44 37.16 22.58
C PRO A 192 -23.89 37.61 22.84
N ILE A 193 -24.54 36.95 23.80
CA ILE A 193 -25.86 37.32 24.30
C ILE A 193 -25.71 38.59 25.14
N ALA A 194 -26.35 39.68 24.71
CA ALA A 194 -26.47 40.91 25.49
C ALA A 194 -27.43 40.67 26.68
N THR A 195 -26.97 40.95 27.90
CA THR A 195 -27.83 40.99 29.09
C THR A 195 -28.69 42.26 29.09
N PRO A 196 -30.01 42.19 29.40
CA PRO A 196 -30.83 43.39 29.54
C PRO A 196 -30.52 44.14 30.85
N PRO A 197 -30.80 45.45 30.92
CA PRO A 197 -30.53 46.25 32.10
C PRO A 197 -31.53 45.94 33.22
N SER A 198 -31.02 45.96 34.46
CA SER A 198 -31.80 45.83 35.69
C SER A 198 -32.75 47.01 35.89
N GLN A 199 -34.02 46.71 36.16
CA GLN A 199 -34.93 47.60 36.90
C GLN A 199 -34.95 47.19 38.37
#